data_AF-A0A2E8I752-F1
#
_entry.id   AF-A0A2E8I752-F1
#
_cell.length_a   1.000
_cell.length_b   1.000
_cell.length_c   1.000
_cell.angle_alpha   90.00
_cell.angle_beta   90.00
_cell.angle_gamma   90.00
#
_symmetry.space_group_name_H-M   'P 1'
#
loop_
_entity.id
_entity.type
_entity.pdbx_description
1 polymer ?
#
loop_
_entity_poly.entity_id
_entity_poly.type
_entity_poly.pdbx_seq_one_letter_code
_entity_poly.pdbx_strand_id
1 'polypeptide(L)'
;MEASMYRRDAKRVQQALQRVKDSLKVVQPLAVHVPKRYAAKELAIVGSTVSVVGIYGIVVDDKYYGVSLVNAMMTLTPSNINTIVIDEVEYYSLEFQPGDTFMPNVNLVKEGTLVYQIFDEIVAKGNTPWYLGYRDLGQLFDTALHHGGANLNTNHAILEMITAARARSPRDRTVFYRHQFKNTQQLSDKPPEIIALRSVQDGASNTTAKLMGAYLDEGINSALVDPSQRLERVEDLLRR
;
A
#
# COMPACT_ATOMS: atom_id res chain seq x y z
N MET A 1 -8.67 -14.46 12.04
CA MET A 1 -7.36 -14.17 12.69
C MET A 1 -7.31 -12.68 12.94
N GLU A 2 -6.57 -12.24 13.96
CA GLU A 2 -6.45 -10.81 14.29
C GLU A 2 -5.11 -10.29 13.77
N ALA A 3 -5.08 -9.15 13.07
CA ALA A 3 -3.84 -8.56 12.59
C ALA A 3 -2.84 -8.27 13.72
N SER A 4 -3.33 -8.00 14.93
CA SER A 4 -2.52 -7.74 16.11
C SER A 4 -1.64 -8.92 16.55
N MET A 5 -1.86 -10.13 16.02
CA MET A 5 -0.99 -11.28 16.29
C MET A 5 0.38 -11.15 15.62
N TYR A 6 0.48 -10.35 14.55
CA TYR A 6 1.70 -10.18 13.77
C TYR A 6 2.56 -9.04 14.31
N ARG A 7 3.88 -9.26 14.32
CA ARG A 7 4.88 -8.28 14.74
C ARG A 7 5.80 -7.92 13.59
N ARG A 8 5.93 -6.62 13.31
CA ARG A 8 6.79 -6.16 12.22
C ARG A 8 8.26 -6.39 12.54
N ASP A 9 8.95 -7.14 11.68
CA ASP A 9 10.40 -7.37 11.73
C ASP A 9 10.92 -7.65 10.31
N ALA A 10 11.27 -6.57 9.61
CA ALA A 10 11.75 -6.67 8.23
C ALA A 10 13.08 -7.44 8.10
N LYS A 11 13.93 -7.41 9.14
CA LYS A 11 15.22 -8.12 9.09
C LYS A 11 15.01 -9.63 9.08
N ARG A 12 14.07 -10.12 9.89
CA ARG A 12 13.73 -11.54 9.93
C ARG A 12 13.13 -12.04 8.62
N VAL A 13 12.27 -11.23 8.01
CA VAL A 13 11.74 -11.53 6.66
C VAL A 13 12.84 -11.53 5.59
N GLN A 14 13.75 -10.56 5.62
CA GLN A 14 14.88 -10.52 4.69
C GLN A 14 15.79 -11.75 4.84
N GLN A 15 15.96 -12.27 6.05
CA GLN A 15 16.73 -13.49 6.30
C GLN A 15 16.06 -14.75 5.75
N ALA A 16 14.74 -14.73 5.50
CA ALA A 16 14.01 -15.85 4.91
C ALA A 16 14.12 -15.92 3.37
N LEU A 17 14.74 -14.91 2.74
CA LEU A 17 14.92 -14.82 1.29
C LEU A 17 16.40 -14.66 0.93
N GLN A 18 16.83 -15.36 -0.12
CA GLN A 18 18.19 -15.27 -0.65
C GLN A 18 18.15 -14.98 -2.15
N ARG A 19 18.88 -13.94 -2.59
CA ARG A 19 19.04 -13.67 -4.02
C ARG A 19 20.06 -14.62 -4.64
N VAL A 20 19.68 -15.26 -5.73
CA VAL A 20 20.54 -16.12 -6.56
C VAL A 20 20.40 -15.65 -8.02
N LYS A 21 21.42 -14.94 -8.50
CA LYS A 21 21.38 -14.22 -9.79
C LYS A 21 20.17 -13.27 -9.85
N ASP A 22 19.25 -13.52 -10.77
CA ASP A 22 18.01 -12.74 -10.96
C ASP A 22 16.81 -13.34 -10.22
N SER A 23 16.97 -14.47 -9.52
CA SER A 23 15.90 -15.10 -8.75
C SER A 23 16.01 -14.81 -7.25
N LEU A 24 14.88 -14.88 -6.56
CA LEU A 24 14.81 -14.97 -5.09
C LEU A 24 14.44 -16.39 -4.69
N LYS A 25 15.21 -16.96 -3.78
CA LYS A 25 15.02 -18.29 -3.19
C LYS A 25 14.54 -18.17 -1.75
N VAL A 26 13.69 -19.11 -1.36
CA VAL A 26 13.18 -19.23 0.01
C VAL A 26 14.16 -20.08 0.82
N VAL A 27 14.62 -19.57 1.96
CA VAL A 27 15.52 -20.31 2.87
C VAL A 27 14.83 -20.76 4.16
N GLN A 28 13.68 -20.18 4.47
CA GLN A 28 12.83 -20.54 5.61
C GLN A 28 11.36 -20.49 5.19
N PRO A 29 10.47 -21.31 5.79
CA PRO A 29 9.05 -21.28 5.45
C PRO A 29 8.48 -19.86 5.61
N LEU A 30 7.70 -19.43 4.63
CA LEU A 30 7.06 -18.11 4.64
C LEU A 30 5.73 -18.12 3.90
N ALA A 31 4.89 -17.14 4.21
CA ALA A 31 3.64 -16.90 3.52
C ALA A 31 3.54 -15.45 3.04
N VAL A 32 2.92 -15.22 1.88
CA VAL A 32 2.59 -13.87 1.39
C VAL A 32 1.09 -13.67 1.51
N HIS A 33 0.68 -12.60 2.17
CA HIS A 33 -0.72 -12.21 2.32
C HIS A 33 -1.07 -11.10 1.32
N VAL A 34 -2.04 -11.40 0.45
CA VAL A 34 -2.56 -10.48 -0.58
C VAL A 34 -4.07 -10.38 -0.44
N PRO A 35 -4.67 -9.17 -0.31
CA PRO A 35 -6.12 -9.06 -0.26
C PRO A 35 -6.78 -9.71 -1.47
N LYS A 36 -7.82 -10.54 -1.28
CA LYS A 36 -8.51 -11.19 -2.42
C LYS A 36 -9.03 -10.19 -3.45
N ARG A 37 -9.50 -9.03 -2.97
CA ARG A 37 -10.02 -7.94 -3.80
C ARG A 37 -9.01 -7.39 -4.82
N TYR A 38 -7.71 -7.60 -4.62
CA TYR A 38 -6.70 -7.22 -5.62
C TYR A 38 -6.97 -7.89 -6.97
N ALA A 39 -7.50 -9.12 -6.98
CA ALA A 39 -7.85 -9.81 -8.22
C ALA A 39 -8.92 -9.06 -9.03
N ALA A 40 -9.92 -8.48 -8.36
CA ALA A 40 -10.98 -7.71 -9.00
C ALA A 40 -10.53 -6.29 -9.44
N LYS A 41 -9.28 -5.92 -9.16
CA LYS A 41 -8.68 -4.61 -9.48
C LYS A 41 -7.44 -4.73 -10.35
N GLU A 42 -7.22 -5.92 -10.91
CA GLU A 42 -6.04 -6.22 -11.76
C GLU A 42 -4.70 -6.03 -11.02
N LEU A 43 -4.75 -5.92 -9.69
CA LEU A 43 -3.57 -5.87 -8.80
C LEU A 43 -3.06 -7.27 -8.45
N ALA A 44 -3.81 -8.31 -8.79
CA ALA A 44 -3.40 -9.71 -8.69
C ALA A 44 -4.03 -10.55 -9.79
N ILE A 45 -3.28 -11.52 -10.30
CA ILE A 45 -3.73 -12.57 -11.22
C ILE A 45 -3.29 -13.88 -10.57
N VAL A 46 -4.25 -14.66 -10.10
CA VAL A 46 -4.00 -15.91 -9.38
C VAL A 46 -4.36 -17.08 -10.31
N GLY A 47 -3.35 -17.84 -10.72
CA GLY A 47 -3.49 -19.02 -11.58
C GLY A 47 -2.39 -20.05 -11.30
N SER A 48 -1.86 -20.69 -12.34
CA SER A 48 -0.70 -21.60 -12.21
C SER A 48 0.58 -20.87 -11.78
N THR A 49 0.68 -19.59 -12.12
CA THR A 49 1.63 -18.63 -11.57
C THR A 49 0.83 -17.48 -10.98
N VAL A 50 1.37 -16.82 -9.95
CA VAL A 50 0.71 -15.68 -9.31
C VAL A 50 1.43 -14.42 -9.74
N SER A 51 0.76 -13.52 -10.45
CA SER A 51 1.26 -12.17 -10.71
C SER A 51 0.57 -11.22 -9.73
N VAL A 52 1.32 -10.48 -8.92
CA VAL A 52 0.74 -9.59 -7.91
C VAL A 52 1.52 -8.29 -7.86
N VAL A 53 0.83 -7.18 -7.63
CA VAL A 53 1.48 -5.90 -7.34
C VAL A 53 2.45 -6.08 -6.18
N GLY A 54 3.62 -5.44 -6.23
CA GLY A 54 4.64 -5.49 -5.17
C GLY A 54 4.24 -4.83 -3.85
N ILE A 55 2.95 -4.83 -3.49
CA ILE A 55 2.39 -4.29 -2.25
C ILE A 55 1.70 -5.43 -1.49
N TYR A 56 2.48 -6.21 -0.76
CA TYR A 56 2.02 -7.38 0.00
C TYR A 56 2.78 -7.55 1.32
N GLY A 57 2.15 -8.22 2.29
CA GLY A 57 2.78 -8.61 3.54
C GLY A 57 3.44 -9.97 3.40
N ILE A 58 4.67 -10.12 3.90
CA ILE A 58 5.38 -11.40 3.98
C ILE A 58 5.44 -11.80 5.45
N VAL A 59 5.01 -13.01 5.78
CA VAL A 59 4.98 -13.57 7.15
C VAL A 59 5.96 -14.73 7.26
N VAL A 60 6.72 -14.74 8.35
CA VAL A 60 7.66 -15.81 8.73
C VAL A 60 7.40 -16.22 10.18
N ASP A 61 7.64 -17.50 10.49
CA ASP A 61 7.38 -18.11 11.82
C ASP A 61 5.94 -17.86 12.34
N ASP A 62 4.97 -17.70 11.43
CA ASP A 62 3.55 -17.40 11.71
C ASP A 62 3.32 -16.17 12.60
N LYS A 63 4.33 -15.31 12.74
CA LYS A 63 4.36 -14.24 13.74
C LYS A 63 5.01 -12.96 13.25
N TYR A 64 6.15 -13.07 12.58
CA TYR A 64 6.90 -11.90 12.17
C TYR A 64 6.55 -11.52 10.75
N TYR A 65 6.43 -10.23 10.46
CA TYR A 65 6.11 -9.79 9.11
C TYR A 65 6.97 -8.63 8.60
N GLY A 66 7.06 -8.57 7.28
CA GLY A 66 7.66 -7.52 6.49
C GLY A 66 6.69 -7.09 5.39
N VAL A 67 7.00 -5.99 4.72
CA VAL A 67 6.12 -5.41 3.69
C VAL A 67 6.96 -5.17 2.44
N SER A 68 6.45 -5.61 1.29
CA SER A 68 6.92 -5.13 -0.01
C SER A 68 6.15 -3.88 -0.38
N LEU A 69 6.83 -2.83 -0.85
CA LEU A 69 6.24 -1.55 -1.30
C LEU A 69 6.83 -1.15 -2.66
N VAL A 70 6.58 -1.98 -3.66
CA VAL A 70 7.10 -1.79 -5.02
C VAL A 70 5.93 -1.59 -6.00
N ASN A 71 5.97 -0.49 -6.76
CA ASN A 71 4.96 -0.13 -7.75
C ASN A 71 5.20 -0.85 -9.09
N ALA A 72 5.24 -2.19 -9.07
CA ALA A 72 5.33 -3.03 -10.25
C ALA A 72 4.67 -4.39 -9.98
N MET A 73 4.25 -5.08 -11.05
CA MET A 73 3.78 -6.46 -10.96
C MET A 73 4.97 -7.41 -10.75
N MET A 74 4.82 -8.33 -9.80
CA MET A 74 5.79 -9.35 -9.44
C MET A 74 5.21 -10.73 -9.68
N THR A 75 5.97 -11.60 -10.33
CA THR A 75 5.59 -13.01 -10.48
C THR A 75 6.10 -13.81 -9.29
N LEU A 76 5.19 -14.43 -8.57
CA LEU A 76 5.45 -15.32 -7.46
C LEU A 76 5.06 -16.76 -7.82
N THR A 77 5.82 -17.71 -7.29
CA THR A 77 5.62 -19.15 -7.52
C THR A 77 5.44 -19.90 -6.21
N PRO A 78 4.30 -19.71 -5.52
CA PRO A 78 4.02 -20.40 -4.26
C PRO A 78 3.79 -21.89 -4.48
N SER A 79 4.14 -22.67 -3.45
CA SER A 79 3.86 -24.11 -3.40
C SER A 79 2.39 -24.41 -3.12
N ASN A 80 1.72 -23.53 -2.37
CA ASN A 80 0.31 -23.65 -2.06
C ASN A 80 -0.38 -22.28 -1.98
N ILE A 81 -1.67 -22.25 -2.31
CA ILE A 81 -2.48 -21.03 -2.28
C ILE A 81 -3.74 -21.32 -1.46
N ASN A 82 -3.83 -20.69 -0.29
CA ASN A 82 -4.96 -20.80 0.61
C ASN A 82 -5.75 -19.48 0.67
N THR A 83 -6.97 -19.55 1.19
CA THR A 83 -7.71 -18.37 1.64
C THR A 83 -7.66 -18.30 3.15
N ILE A 84 -7.35 -17.13 3.68
CA ILE A 84 -7.44 -16.84 5.11
C ILE A 84 -8.27 -15.57 5.35
N VAL A 85 -8.82 -15.45 6.56
CA VAL A 85 -9.56 -14.25 6.98
C VAL A 85 -8.82 -13.57 8.14
N ILE A 86 -8.43 -12.31 7.92
CA ILE A 86 -7.75 -11.45 8.90
C ILE A 86 -8.61 -10.19 9.07
N ASP A 87 -9.02 -9.88 10.31
CA ASP A 87 -9.88 -8.72 10.63
C ASP A 87 -11.10 -8.64 9.68
N GLU A 88 -11.81 -9.76 9.51
CA GLU A 88 -12.98 -9.92 8.63
C GLU A 88 -12.72 -9.72 7.12
N VAL A 89 -11.48 -9.52 6.71
CA VAL A 89 -11.08 -9.36 5.31
C VAL A 89 -10.45 -10.65 4.79
N GLU A 90 -10.87 -11.09 3.60
CA GLU A 90 -10.26 -12.24 2.94
C GLU A 90 -8.93 -11.90 2.25
N TYR A 91 -7.94 -12.76 2.49
CA TYR A 91 -6.62 -12.73 1.86
C TYR A 91 -6.32 -14.06 1.17
N TYR A 92 -5.62 -13.99 0.04
CA TYR A 92 -4.82 -15.11 -0.43
C TYR A 92 -3.59 -15.25 0.48
N SER A 93 -3.34 -16.46 0.96
CA SER A 93 -2.10 -16.86 1.61
C SER A 93 -1.30 -17.70 0.61
N LEU A 94 -0.23 -17.12 0.08
CA LEU A 94 0.68 -17.78 -0.85
C LEU A 94 1.83 -18.39 -0.06
N GLU A 95 1.87 -19.70 0.07
CA GLU A 95 2.78 -20.41 0.98
C GLU A 95 4.00 -20.95 0.23
N PHE A 96 5.16 -20.84 0.87
CA PHE A 96 6.44 -21.28 0.32
C PHE A 96 7.23 -22.09 1.34
N GLN A 97 7.95 -23.09 0.83
CA GLN A 97 8.82 -23.97 1.60
C GLN A 97 10.31 -23.65 1.31
N PRO A 98 11.23 -24.01 2.23
CA PRO A 98 12.66 -23.90 1.98
C PRO A 98 13.08 -24.61 0.70
N GLY A 99 13.84 -23.91 -0.14
CA GLY A 99 14.27 -24.38 -1.46
C GLY A 99 13.40 -23.89 -2.62
N ASP A 100 12.18 -23.41 -2.35
CA ASP A 100 11.30 -22.86 -3.37
C ASP A 100 11.91 -21.63 -4.05
N THR A 101 11.50 -21.41 -5.30
CA THR A 101 11.72 -20.12 -5.94
C THR A 101 10.61 -19.19 -5.47
N PHE A 102 10.96 -18.13 -4.74
CA PHE A 102 9.99 -17.11 -4.35
C PHE A 102 9.53 -16.31 -5.57
N MET A 103 10.53 -15.77 -6.28
CA MET A 103 10.34 -14.98 -7.49
C MET A 103 11.41 -15.41 -8.50
N PRO A 104 11.02 -15.85 -9.71
CA PRO A 104 11.97 -16.36 -10.69
C PRO A 104 12.82 -15.25 -11.32
N ASN A 105 12.32 -14.01 -11.38
CA ASN A 105 13.02 -12.87 -11.97
C ASN A 105 12.72 -11.57 -11.21
N VAL A 106 13.76 -10.89 -10.75
CA VAL A 106 13.73 -9.57 -10.08
C VAL A 106 13.67 -8.40 -11.05
N ASN A 107 13.84 -8.64 -12.35
CA ASN A 107 13.74 -7.60 -13.38
C ASN A 107 12.27 -7.38 -13.72
N LEU A 108 11.72 -6.27 -13.22
CA LEU A 108 10.30 -5.95 -13.31
C LEU A 108 10.00 -5.08 -14.54
N VAL A 109 8.82 -5.29 -15.13
CA VAL A 109 8.32 -4.50 -16.26
C VAL A 109 7.60 -3.26 -15.74
N LYS A 110 7.87 -2.10 -16.35
CA LYS A 110 7.17 -0.86 -16.03
C LYS A 110 5.80 -0.84 -16.67
N GLU A 111 4.80 -0.53 -15.87
CA GLU A 111 3.41 -0.40 -16.30
C GLU A 111 2.76 0.81 -15.62
N GLY A 112 2.51 1.89 -16.39
CA GLY A 112 2.04 3.16 -15.83
C GLY A 112 0.60 3.10 -15.28
N THR A 113 -0.25 2.26 -15.87
CA THR A 113 -1.65 2.04 -15.44
C THR A 113 -1.74 1.45 -14.05
N LEU A 114 -0.74 0.68 -13.62
CA LEU A 114 -0.68 0.06 -12.30
C LEU A 114 -0.72 1.10 -11.17
N VAL A 115 -0.06 2.25 -11.37
CA VAL A 115 0.01 3.30 -10.35
C VAL A 115 -1.38 3.87 -10.05
N TYR A 116 -2.24 4.01 -11.06
CA TYR A 116 -3.63 4.41 -10.89
C TYR A 116 -4.46 3.36 -10.14
N GLN A 117 -4.30 2.08 -10.47
CA GLN A 117 -5.03 0.99 -9.79
C GLN A 117 -4.66 0.93 -8.29
N ILE A 118 -3.39 1.12 -7.95
CA ILE A 118 -2.91 1.22 -6.56
C ILE A 118 -3.57 2.40 -5.85
N PHE A 119 -3.61 3.57 -6.49
CA PHE A 119 -4.27 4.76 -5.95
C PHE A 119 -5.75 4.54 -5.71
N ASP A 120 -6.48 4.04 -6.70
CA ASP A 120 -7.93 3.84 -6.62
C ASP A 120 -8.29 2.86 -5.49
N GLU A 121 -7.52 1.77 -5.33
CA GLU A 121 -7.79 0.75 -4.33
C GLU A 121 -7.40 1.18 -2.92
N ILE A 122 -6.15 1.64 -2.70
CA ILE A 122 -5.63 1.85 -1.33
C ILE A 122 -5.93 3.28 -0.85
N VAL A 123 -5.83 4.28 -1.73
CA VAL A 123 -5.96 5.69 -1.36
C VAL A 123 -7.40 6.15 -1.49
N ALA A 124 -7.99 5.99 -2.68
CA ALA A 124 -9.30 6.54 -2.98
C ALA A 124 -10.39 5.84 -2.17
N LYS A 125 -10.43 4.50 -2.21
CA LYS A 125 -11.37 3.68 -1.44
C LYS A 125 -10.97 3.47 0.02
N GLY A 126 -9.72 3.76 0.39
CA GLY A 126 -9.23 3.59 1.76
C GLY A 126 -9.02 2.12 2.17
N ASN A 127 -9.04 1.17 1.22
CA ASN A 127 -8.93 -0.25 1.50
C ASN A 127 -7.50 -0.64 1.91
N THR A 128 -7.14 -0.35 3.15
CA THR A 128 -5.79 -0.54 3.69
C THR A 128 -5.60 -1.99 4.15
N PRO A 129 -4.65 -2.76 3.58
CA PRO A 129 -4.33 -4.09 4.08
C PRO A 129 -3.72 -4.05 5.48
N TRP A 130 -3.94 -5.08 6.30
CA TRP A 130 -3.47 -5.17 7.69
C TRP A 130 -1.96 -4.91 7.88
N TYR A 131 -1.15 -5.23 6.87
CA TYR A 131 0.30 -5.09 6.92
C TYR A 131 0.80 -3.67 6.63
N LEU A 132 -0.04 -2.77 6.09
CA LEU A 132 0.32 -1.38 5.80
C LEU A 132 0.10 -0.48 7.01
N GLY A 133 1.18 0.08 7.54
CA GLY A 133 1.15 1.10 8.58
C GLY A 133 1.14 2.52 8.03
N TYR A 134 1.02 3.50 8.94
CA TYR A 134 0.99 4.93 8.61
C TYR A 134 2.19 5.38 7.76
N ARG A 135 3.40 4.90 8.08
CA ARG A 135 4.62 5.25 7.32
C ARG A 135 4.64 4.63 5.92
N ASP A 136 4.15 3.40 5.79
CA ASP A 136 4.10 2.70 4.50
C ASP A 136 3.17 3.42 3.52
N LEU A 137 2.05 3.91 4.03
CA LEU A 137 1.09 4.68 3.23
C LEU A 137 1.67 6.01 2.73
N GLY A 138 2.52 6.67 3.52
CA GLY A 138 3.26 7.86 3.08
C GLY A 138 4.29 7.56 1.98
N GLN A 139 4.84 6.35 1.97
CA GLN A 139 5.87 5.88 1.02
C GLN A 139 5.29 5.08 -0.17
N LEU A 140 3.96 4.96 -0.26
CA LEU A 140 3.26 4.04 -1.16
C LEU A 140 3.64 4.21 -2.65
N PHE A 141 4.03 5.41 -3.06
CA PHE A 141 4.38 5.74 -4.44
C PHE A 141 5.83 6.21 -4.63
N ASP A 142 6.70 6.02 -3.63
CA ASP A 142 8.11 6.41 -3.74
C ASP A 142 8.82 5.74 -4.92
N THR A 143 8.33 4.56 -5.33
CA THR A 143 8.89 3.82 -6.47
C THR A 143 8.06 3.91 -7.76
N ALA A 144 7.02 4.76 -7.81
CA ALA A 144 6.12 4.87 -8.96
C ALA A 144 6.83 5.25 -10.26
N LEU A 145 7.82 6.15 -10.21
CA LEU A 145 8.60 6.52 -11.39
C LEU A 145 9.62 5.43 -11.77
N HIS A 146 10.32 4.89 -10.77
CA HIS A 146 11.39 3.91 -11.00
C HIS A 146 10.85 2.57 -11.49
N HIS A 147 9.84 2.01 -10.81
CA HIS A 147 9.26 0.69 -11.10
C HIS A 147 7.97 0.76 -11.93
N GLY A 148 7.14 1.80 -11.75
CA GLY A 148 5.87 1.93 -12.48
C GLY A 148 5.97 2.76 -13.77
N GLY A 149 7.04 3.55 -13.93
CA GLY A 149 7.19 4.48 -15.05
C GLY A 149 6.26 5.70 -15.01
N ALA A 150 5.48 5.88 -13.94
CA ALA A 150 4.57 7.01 -13.79
C ALA A 150 5.25 8.15 -13.01
N ASN A 151 5.38 9.32 -13.64
CA ASN A 151 5.81 10.52 -12.94
C ASN A 151 4.58 11.23 -12.35
N LEU A 152 4.43 11.15 -11.03
CA LEU A 152 3.34 11.81 -10.31
C LEU A 152 3.55 13.33 -10.19
N ASN A 153 4.71 13.86 -10.60
CA ASN A 153 5.10 15.27 -10.45
C ASN A 153 4.87 15.82 -9.03
N THR A 154 4.95 14.94 -8.03
CA THR A 154 4.63 15.20 -6.63
C THR A 154 5.82 14.85 -5.76
N ASN A 155 6.04 15.61 -4.69
CA ASN A 155 7.10 15.30 -3.74
C ASN A 155 6.57 14.35 -2.65
N HIS A 156 7.49 13.68 -1.95
CA HIS A 156 7.16 12.77 -0.85
C HIS A 156 6.25 13.43 0.20
N ALA A 157 6.48 14.71 0.50
CA ALA A 157 5.69 15.46 1.48
C ALA A 157 4.20 15.55 1.11
N ILE A 158 3.85 15.68 -0.18
CA ILE A 158 2.44 15.68 -0.61
C ILE A 158 1.78 14.30 -0.38
N LEU A 159 2.50 13.21 -0.62
CA LEU A 159 2.00 11.85 -0.37
C LEU A 159 1.79 11.59 1.13
N GLU A 160 2.70 12.08 1.97
CA GLU A 160 2.55 12.09 3.42
C GLU A 160 1.36 12.94 3.86
N MET A 161 1.12 14.10 3.24
CA MET A 161 -0.04 14.94 3.53
C MET A 161 -1.36 14.25 3.18
N ILE A 162 -1.45 13.57 2.04
CA ILE A 162 -2.63 12.77 1.66
C ILE A 162 -2.86 11.67 2.71
N THR A 163 -1.81 10.97 3.12
CA THR A 163 -1.89 9.94 4.15
C THR A 163 -2.35 10.52 5.50
N ALA A 164 -1.78 11.65 5.91
CA ALA A 164 -2.16 12.36 7.13
C ALA A 164 -3.61 12.84 7.10
N ALA A 165 -4.11 13.29 5.94
CA ALA A 165 -5.48 13.73 5.74
C ALA A 165 -6.49 12.59 5.83
N ARG A 166 -6.08 11.34 5.60
CA ARG A 166 -6.91 10.14 5.76
C ARG A 166 -6.75 9.44 7.13
N ALA A 167 -5.69 9.72 7.87
CA ALA A 167 -5.45 9.06 9.15
C ALA A 167 -6.25 9.71 10.28
N ARG A 168 -7.02 8.91 11.01
CA ARG A 168 -7.84 9.31 12.16
C ARG A 168 -7.46 8.57 13.43
N SER A 169 -7.90 9.10 14.57
CA SER A 169 -7.80 8.35 15.82
C SER A 169 -8.60 7.06 15.74
N PRO A 170 -8.05 5.92 16.16
CA PRO A 170 -8.83 4.69 16.28
C PRO A 170 -9.92 4.76 17.38
N ARG A 171 -9.92 5.82 18.20
CA ARG A 171 -10.95 6.05 19.23
C ARG A 171 -11.99 7.09 18.81
N ASP A 172 -11.65 7.96 17.87
CA ASP A 172 -12.48 9.08 17.43
C ASP A 172 -12.12 9.51 16.00
N ARG A 173 -12.99 9.15 15.05
CA ARG A 173 -12.82 9.44 13.62
C ARG A 173 -12.87 10.93 13.27
N THR A 174 -13.28 11.80 14.19
CA THR A 174 -13.26 13.26 13.96
C THR A 174 -11.89 13.88 14.21
N VAL A 175 -11.03 13.17 14.94
CA VAL A 175 -9.70 13.66 15.32
C VAL A 175 -8.65 13.09 14.38
N PHE A 176 -7.82 13.96 13.80
CA PHE A 176 -6.68 13.54 12.98
C PHE A 176 -5.66 12.77 13.82
N TYR A 177 -5.13 11.68 13.26
CA TYR A 177 -4.13 10.84 13.91
C TYR A 177 -2.90 11.65 14.36
N ARG A 178 -2.38 12.52 13.48
CA ARG A 178 -1.20 13.35 13.74
C ARG A 178 -1.32 14.31 14.93
N HIS A 179 -2.54 14.71 15.33
CA HIS A 179 -2.73 15.65 16.45
C HIS A 179 -2.59 14.97 17.82
N GLN A 180 -2.55 13.64 17.88
CA GLN A 180 -2.47 12.89 19.14
C GLN A 180 -1.04 12.68 19.64
N PHE A 181 -0.04 13.01 18.82
CA PHE A 181 1.36 12.73 19.12
C PHE A 181 2.17 14.00 19.16
N LYS A 182 3.12 14.07 20.09
CA LYS A 182 4.08 15.17 20.18
C LYS A 182 5.40 14.84 19.51
N ASN A 183 5.65 13.55 19.23
CA ASN A 183 6.88 13.08 18.61
C ASN A 183 6.60 11.95 17.60
N THR A 184 7.54 11.77 16.67
CA THR A 184 7.45 10.81 15.55
C THR A 184 7.65 9.37 16.00
N GLN A 185 8.23 9.16 17.19
CA GLN A 185 8.46 7.84 17.80
C GLN A 185 7.15 7.20 18.27
N GLN A 186 6.16 7.98 18.70
CA GLN A 186 4.86 7.47 19.14
C GLN A 186 3.97 6.95 17.99
N LEU A 187 4.35 7.18 16.72
CA LEU A 187 3.56 6.77 15.55
C LEU A 187 3.49 5.24 15.36
N SER A 188 4.32 4.45 16.06
CA SER A 188 4.37 2.99 15.96
C SER A 188 3.42 2.25 16.89
N ASP A 189 2.93 2.90 17.94
CA ASP A 189 2.33 2.19 19.08
C ASP A 189 0.82 1.92 18.90
N LYS A 190 0.16 2.66 17.99
CA LYS A 190 -1.27 2.51 17.70
C LYS A 190 -1.55 2.80 16.23
N PRO A 191 -1.88 1.80 15.39
CA PRO A 191 -2.20 2.08 14.00
C PRO A 191 -3.40 3.05 13.90
N PRO A 192 -3.37 4.01 12.96
CA PRO A 192 -4.52 4.89 12.72
C PRO A 192 -5.70 4.10 12.16
N GLU A 193 -6.91 4.63 12.34
CA GLU A 193 -8.01 4.28 11.45
C GLU A 193 -7.84 5.06 10.15
N ILE A 194 -7.82 4.37 9.01
CA ILE A 194 -7.68 4.99 7.69
C ILE A 194 -9.05 5.12 7.05
N ILE A 195 -9.45 6.34 6.74
CA ILE A 195 -10.67 6.61 5.97
C ILE A 195 -10.36 6.67 4.46
N ALA A 196 -11.39 6.41 3.64
CA ALA A 196 -11.34 6.63 2.21
C ALA A 196 -11.12 8.11 1.89
N LEU A 197 -10.25 8.42 0.92
CA LEU A 197 -10.08 9.80 0.46
C LEU A 197 -11.39 10.35 -0.14
N ARG A 198 -12.17 9.48 -0.78
CA ARG A 198 -13.49 9.78 -1.34
C ARG A 198 -14.58 10.00 -0.30
N SER A 199 -14.32 9.70 0.97
CA SER A 199 -15.33 9.89 2.02
C SER A 199 -15.50 11.39 2.29
N VAL A 200 -16.52 11.97 1.69
CA VAL A 200 -16.97 13.34 1.99
C VAL A 200 -17.42 13.46 3.45
N GLN A 201 -18.06 12.41 3.98
CA GLN A 201 -18.60 12.37 5.33
C GLN A 201 -17.52 12.51 6.41
N ASP A 202 -16.36 11.87 6.19
CA ASP A 202 -15.24 11.82 7.15
C ASP A 202 -14.06 12.76 6.78
N GLY A 203 -13.97 13.16 5.51
CA GLY A 203 -12.89 13.97 4.97
C GLY A 203 -13.07 15.47 5.24
N ALA A 204 -14.30 15.96 5.29
CA ALA A 204 -14.57 17.38 5.48
C ALA A 204 -14.86 17.75 6.94
N SER A 205 -14.06 18.69 7.45
CA SER A 205 -14.10 19.16 8.84
C SER A 205 -15.24 20.13 9.16
N ASN A 206 -15.94 20.64 8.15
CA ASN A 206 -17.09 21.51 8.32
C ASN A 206 -18.16 21.24 7.23
N THR A 207 -19.39 21.69 7.49
CA THR A 207 -20.56 21.45 6.63
C THR A 207 -20.35 21.97 5.21
N THR A 208 -19.71 23.13 5.05
CA THR A 208 -19.41 23.71 3.73
C THR A 208 -18.43 22.84 2.93
N ALA A 209 -17.38 22.33 3.57
CA ALA A 209 -16.43 21.42 2.95
C ALA A 209 -17.07 20.05 2.62
N LYS A 210 -18.07 19.60 3.39
CA LYS A 210 -18.85 18.39 3.06
C LYS A 210 -19.69 18.59 1.81
N LEU A 211 -20.26 19.78 1.63
CA LEU A 211 -21.03 20.10 0.43
C LEU A 211 -20.14 20.28 -0.82
N MET A 212 -18.91 20.79 -0.66
CA MET A 212 -17.97 21.06 -1.75
C MET A 212 -17.06 19.87 -2.13
N GLY A 213 -16.68 19.02 -1.17
CA GLY A 213 -15.74 17.91 -1.36
C GLY A 213 -16.27 16.73 -2.20
N ALA A 214 -17.56 16.71 -2.51
CA ALA A 214 -18.19 15.70 -3.37
C ALA A 214 -17.63 15.64 -4.81
N TYR A 215 -16.91 16.67 -5.25
CA TYR A 215 -16.36 16.78 -6.61
C TYR A 215 -14.83 16.52 -6.69
N LEU A 216 -14.19 16.07 -5.60
CA LEU A 216 -12.74 15.85 -5.55
C LEU A 216 -12.28 14.74 -6.51
N ASP A 217 -13.08 13.70 -6.69
CA ASP A 217 -12.78 12.57 -7.58
C ASP A 217 -12.71 12.98 -9.06
N GLU A 218 -13.58 13.89 -9.47
CA GLU A 218 -13.57 14.45 -10.82
C GLU A 218 -12.31 15.30 -11.05
N GLY A 219 -11.88 16.07 -10.05
CA GLY A 219 -10.66 16.86 -10.11
C GLY A 219 -9.38 16.03 -10.22
N ILE A 220 -9.28 14.91 -9.49
CA ILE A 220 -8.10 14.02 -9.56
C ILE A 220 -8.08 13.25 -10.89
N ASN A 221 -9.21 12.71 -11.34
CA ASN A 221 -9.29 12.05 -12.65
C ASN A 221 -8.94 13.03 -13.78
N SER A 222 -9.43 14.28 -13.72
CA SER A 222 -9.07 15.32 -14.68
C SER A 222 -7.57 15.63 -14.68
N ALA A 223 -6.94 15.74 -13.51
CA ALA A 223 -5.52 16.06 -13.41
C ALA A 223 -4.58 14.93 -13.86
N LEU A 224 -5.05 13.68 -13.84
CA LEU A 224 -4.29 12.51 -14.33
C LEU A 224 -4.45 12.29 -15.84
N VAL A 225 -5.63 12.58 -16.39
CA VAL A 225 -5.93 12.45 -17.83
C VAL A 225 -5.43 13.67 -18.62
N ASP A 226 -5.50 14.87 -18.02
CA ASP A 226 -5.00 16.13 -18.57
C ASP A 226 -4.09 16.84 -17.55
N PRO A 227 -2.82 16.42 -17.42
CA PRO A 227 -1.90 17.00 -16.48
C PRO A 227 -1.55 18.45 -16.87
N SER A 228 -1.65 19.36 -15.90
CA SER A 228 -1.28 20.76 -16.08
C SER A 228 0.15 20.90 -16.63
N GLN A 229 0.29 21.61 -17.75
CA GLN A 229 1.59 21.90 -18.36
C GLN A 229 2.30 23.11 -17.72
N ARG A 230 1.64 23.83 -16.80
CA ARG A 230 2.17 25.05 -16.20
C ARG A 230 1.87 25.12 -14.71
N LEU A 231 2.94 25.24 -13.92
CA LEU A 231 2.83 25.46 -12.49
C LEU A 231 2.24 26.85 -12.19
N GLU A 232 1.16 26.87 -11.42
CA GLU A 232 0.56 28.09 -10.90
C GLU A 232 1.43 28.65 -9.75
N ARG A 233 1.49 29.98 -9.59
CA ARG A 233 2.35 30.62 -8.56
C ARG A 233 2.03 30.17 -7.13
N VAL A 234 0.79 29.74 -6.87
CA VAL A 234 0.37 29.20 -5.58
C VAL A 234 0.93 27.80 -5.35
N GLU A 235 1.05 26.97 -6.39
CA GLU A 235 1.67 25.65 -6.31
C GLU A 235 3.18 25.75 -6.07
N ASP A 236 3.84 26.77 -6.63
CA ASP A 236 5.27 27.04 -6.41
C ASP A 236 5.58 27.45 -4.96
N LEU A 237 4.61 28.07 -4.27
CA LEU A 237 4.69 28.40 -2.84
C LEU A 237 4.54 27.17 -1.93
N LEU A 238 3.73 26.19 -2.33
CA LEU A 238 3.46 24.97 -1.55
C LEU A 238 4.51 23.87 -1.77
N ARG A 239 5.37 24.01 -2.80
CA ARG A 239 6.46 23.07 -3.11
C ARG A 239 7.80 23.43 -2.46
N ARG A 240 7.93 24.60 -1.84
CA ARG A 240 9.10 25.03 -1.06
C ARG A 240 8.98 24.59 0.40
#